data_AF-A0A524QSU1-F1
#
_entry.id   AF-A0A524QSU1-F1
#
_cell.length_a   1.000
_cell.length_b   1.000
_cell.length_c   1.000
_cell.angle_alpha   90.00
_cell.angle_beta   90.00
_cell.angle_gamma   90.00
#
_symmetry.space_group_name_H-M   'P 1'
#
loop_
_entity.id
_entity.type
_entity.pdbx_description
1 polymer ?
#
loop_
_entity_poly.entity_id
_entity_poly.type
_entity_poly.pdbx_seq_one_letter_code
_entity_poly.pdbx_strand_id
1 'polypeptide(L)'
;MYELLRNLKRAIRRRVRKYSARRLEQDKPSYNRFWMGVVVIFAILFSSFLFPLAQLFAPISTPGVGEVSSEDIIAPFDFPVYKSQGELDTEIRMALAALPAVLIYDQRMVDSLFGSVDRLFFLTDSLKSVVGNRSRIADRLRLFFPQIKNEILMKLAGWDSLSTRETIIIASLRDRYIVGIARVDSLVPANYHEVIVVRPNRET
;
A
#
# COMPACT_ATOMS: atom_id res chain seq x y z
N MET A 1 -28.71 87.72 37.25
CA MET A 1 -27.82 87.11 36.23
C MET A 1 -28.27 85.72 35.76
N TYR A 2 -28.83 84.87 36.63
CA TYR A 2 -29.26 83.50 36.30
C TYR A 2 -30.49 83.41 35.37
N GLU A 3 -31.40 84.38 35.45
CA GLU A 3 -32.60 84.47 34.58
C GLU A 3 -32.26 84.72 33.10
N LEU A 4 -31.21 85.51 32.81
CA LEU A 4 -30.74 85.79 31.45
C LEU A 4 -30.20 84.53 30.77
N LEU A 5 -29.41 83.73 31.49
CA LEU A 5 -28.88 82.45 30.99
C LEU A 5 -29.99 81.44 30.71
N ARG A 6 -31.04 81.41 31.55
CA ARG A 6 -32.18 80.51 31.37
C ARG A 6 -33.00 80.86 30.14
N ASN A 7 -33.20 82.14 29.87
CA ASN A 7 -33.94 82.61 28.70
C ASN A 7 -33.12 82.43 27.41
N LEU A 8 -31.80 82.62 27.47
CA LEU A 8 -30.90 82.35 26.33
C LEU A 8 -30.87 80.87 25.94
N LYS A 9 -30.77 79.96 26.93
CA LYS A 9 -30.81 78.51 26.69
C LYS A 9 -32.13 78.07 26.04
N ARG A 10 -33.25 78.67 26.45
CA ARG A 10 -34.57 78.42 25.83
C ARG A 10 -34.65 78.95 24.40
N ALA A 11 -34.08 80.13 24.13
CA ALA A 11 -34.04 80.72 22.78
C ALA A 11 -33.18 79.90 21.82
N ILE A 12 -31.99 79.47 22.26
CA ILE A 12 -31.08 78.62 21.47
C ILE A 12 -31.75 77.28 21.15
N ARG A 13 -32.36 76.62 22.14
CA ARG A 13 -33.04 75.33 21.93
C ARG A 13 -34.22 75.45 20.94
N ARG A 14 -34.95 76.57 20.94
CA ARG A 14 -36.02 76.83 19.96
C ARG A 14 -35.48 77.09 18.55
N ARG A 15 -34.36 77.80 18.40
CA ARG A 15 -33.72 78.00 17.10
C ARG A 15 -33.14 76.70 16.53
N VAL A 16 -32.42 75.93 17.34
CA VAL A 16 -31.83 74.64 16.90
C VAL A 16 -32.92 73.67 16.43
N ARG A 17 -34.06 73.59 17.12
CA ARG A 17 -35.20 72.76 16.68
C ARG A 17 -35.77 73.17 15.32
N LYS A 18 -35.78 74.48 14.99
CA LYS A 18 -36.20 74.96 13.66
C LYS A 18 -35.17 74.62 12.58
N TYR A 19 -33.88 74.60 12.89
CA TYR A 19 -32.83 74.20 11.94
C TYR A 19 -32.79 72.69 11.70
N SER A 20 -33.00 71.86 12.74
CA SER A 20 -33.04 70.40 12.59
C SER A 20 -34.30 69.90 11.89
N ALA A 21 -35.44 70.59 12.04
CA ALA A 21 -36.67 70.24 11.34
C ALA A 21 -36.60 70.61 9.83
N ARG A 22 -35.93 71.70 9.46
CA ARG A 22 -35.75 72.08 8.05
C ARG A 22 -34.75 71.21 7.28
N ARG A 23 -33.79 70.57 7.97
CA ARG A 23 -32.80 69.68 7.34
C ARG A 23 -33.33 68.31 6.94
N LEU A 24 -34.55 67.95 7.35
CA LEU A 24 -35.20 66.68 6.98
C LEU A 24 -36.14 66.82 5.76
N GLU A 25 -36.42 68.05 5.30
CA GLU A 25 -37.31 68.33 4.16
C GLU A 25 -36.61 68.93 2.92
N GLN A 26 -35.29 69.14 2.96
CA GLN A 26 -34.43 69.50 1.82
C GLN A 26 -33.28 68.50 1.74
N ASP A 27 -32.93 67.82 0.66
CA ASP A 27 -33.41 67.72 -0.71
C ASP A 27 -33.30 66.22 -1.05
N LYS A 28 -34.32 65.59 -1.64
CA LYS A 28 -34.02 64.43 -2.49
C LYS A 28 -33.32 65.04 -3.71
N PRO A 29 -32.01 64.82 -3.94
CA PRO A 29 -31.41 65.30 -5.17
C PRO A 29 -32.23 64.69 -6.30
N SER A 30 -32.84 65.56 -7.12
CA SER A 30 -33.45 65.14 -8.38
C SER A 30 -32.30 64.64 -9.25
N TYR A 31 -31.99 63.36 -9.07
CA TYR A 31 -30.86 62.73 -9.73
C TYR A 31 -31.26 62.60 -11.19
N ASN A 32 -30.78 63.55 -12.00
CA ASN A 32 -31.02 63.52 -13.43
C ASN A 32 -30.36 62.25 -13.99
N ARG A 33 -31.17 61.32 -14.49
CA ARG A 33 -30.72 60.02 -15.03
C ARG A 33 -29.62 60.19 -16.07
N PHE A 34 -29.63 61.33 -16.78
CA PHE A 34 -28.58 61.71 -17.72
C PHE A 34 -27.21 61.88 -17.04
N TRP A 35 -27.12 62.66 -15.96
CA TRP A 35 -25.86 62.88 -15.23
C TRP A 35 -25.36 61.61 -14.53
N MET A 36 -26.27 60.74 -14.07
CA MET A 36 -25.89 59.42 -13.56
C MET A 36 -25.24 58.56 -14.63
N GLY A 37 -25.81 58.58 -15.85
CA GLY A 37 -25.23 57.89 -17.01
C GLY A 37 -23.83 58.40 -17.34
N VAL A 38 -23.64 59.73 -17.35
CA VAL A 38 -22.33 60.35 -17.59
C VAL A 38 -21.30 59.94 -16.54
N VAL A 39 -21.65 59.93 -15.26
CA VAL A 39 -20.75 59.51 -14.17
C VAL A 39 -20.39 58.03 -14.29
N VAL A 40 -21.35 57.16 -14.65
CA VAL A 40 -21.09 55.73 -14.85
C VAL A 40 -20.17 55.48 -16.05
N ILE A 41 -20.41 56.15 -17.18
CA ILE A 41 -19.56 56.05 -18.37
C ILE A 41 -18.15 56.54 -18.05
N PHE A 42 -18.02 57.66 -17.33
CA PHE A 42 -16.74 58.17 -16.90
C PHE A 42 -16.02 57.20 -15.95
N ALA A 43 -16.72 56.59 -15.01
CA ALA A 43 -16.14 55.58 -14.12
C ALA A 43 -15.65 54.34 -14.87
N ILE A 44 -16.35 53.89 -15.91
CA ILE A 44 -15.94 52.76 -16.76
C ILE A 44 -14.68 53.11 -17.56
N LEU A 45 -14.66 54.30 -18.20
CA LEU A 45 -13.50 54.78 -18.96
C LEU A 45 -12.29 54.99 -18.05
N PHE A 46 -12.49 55.59 -16.88
CA PHE A 46 -11.45 55.83 -15.90
C PHE A 46 -10.89 54.52 -15.33
N SER A 47 -11.76 53.55 -15.04
CA SER A 47 -11.35 52.21 -14.63
C SER A 47 -10.53 51.50 -15.71
N SER A 48 -10.94 51.62 -16.98
CA SER A 48 -10.21 51.04 -18.12
C SER A 48 -8.82 51.66 -18.31
N PHE A 49 -8.66 52.95 -17.97
CA PHE A 49 -7.37 53.64 -18.00
C PHE A 49 -6.48 53.26 -16.81
N LEU A 50 -7.04 53.16 -15.60
CA LEU A 50 -6.28 52.78 -14.39
C LEU A 50 -5.84 51.31 -14.39
N PHE A 51 -6.65 50.42 -14.97
CA PHE A 51 -6.42 48.98 -14.98
C PHE A 51 -6.32 48.46 -16.42
N PRO A 52 -5.17 48.62 -17.09
CA PRO A 52 -4.96 48.04 -18.41
C PRO A 52 -5.05 46.51 -18.30
N LEU A 53 -6.12 45.93 -18.85
CA LEU A 53 -6.41 44.49 -18.85
C LEU A 53 -5.24 43.62 -19.37
N ALA A 54 -4.35 44.20 -20.16
CA ALA A 54 -3.17 43.53 -20.71
C ALA A 54 -2.19 43.00 -19.63
N GLN A 55 -2.17 43.58 -18.43
CA GLN A 55 -1.25 43.16 -17.35
C GLN A 55 -1.83 42.06 -16.45
N LEU A 56 -3.15 41.91 -16.37
CA LEU A 56 -3.80 40.86 -15.57
C LEU A 56 -3.63 39.46 -16.17
N PHE A 57 -3.35 39.39 -17.47
CA PHE A 57 -3.06 38.15 -18.20
C PHE A 57 -1.59 38.04 -18.60
N ALA A 58 -0.69 38.78 -17.94
CA ALA A 58 0.73 38.49 -18.09
C ALA A 58 0.94 37.03 -17.65
N PRO A 59 1.40 36.14 -18.53
CA PRO A 59 1.61 34.76 -18.16
C PRO A 59 2.59 34.75 -16.99
N ILE A 60 2.23 34.04 -15.92
CA ILE A 60 3.14 33.70 -14.83
C ILE A 60 4.42 33.21 -15.51
N SER A 61 5.56 33.80 -15.18
CA SER A 61 6.85 33.46 -15.77
C SER A 61 7.07 31.95 -15.62
N THR A 62 6.75 31.21 -16.67
CA THR A 62 6.96 29.77 -16.71
C THR A 62 8.45 29.61 -16.94
N PRO A 63 9.12 28.75 -16.14
CA PRO A 63 10.54 28.57 -16.30
C PRO A 63 10.86 28.15 -17.73
N GLY A 64 11.84 28.83 -18.32
CA GLY A 64 12.30 28.55 -19.67
C GLY A 64 12.88 27.14 -19.78
N VAL A 65 12.98 26.63 -21.01
CA VAL A 65 13.68 25.36 -21.27
C VAL A 65 15.12 25.49 -20.78
N GLY A 66 15.51 24.68 -19.79
CA GLY A 66 16.82 24.71 -19.15
C GLY A 66 16.88 25.41 -17.78
N GLU A 67 15.80 26.06 -17.33
CA GLU A 67 15.71 26.64 -15.97
C GLU A 67 15.28 25.61 -14.92
N VAL A 68 14.77 24.45 -15.35
CA VAL A 68 14.54 23.29 -14.48
C VAL A 68 15.67 22.30 -14.69
N SER A 69 16.35 21.93 -13.61
CA SER A 69 17.37 20.88 -13.64
C SER A 69 16.78 19.59 -14.18
N SER A 70 17.42 19.02 -15.21
CA SER A 70 17.07 17.69 -15.73
C SER A 70 17.60 16.56 -14.86
N GLU A 71 18.46 16.89 -13.90
CA GLU A 71 19.10 15.97 -13.00
C GLU A 71 18.61 16.20 -11.57
N ASP A 72 18.49 15.13 -10.81
CA ASP A 72 18.11 15.18 -9.40
C ASP A 72 19.19 15.94 -8.62
N ILE A 73 18.82 17.11 -8.10
CA ILE A 73 19.68 17.89 -7.23
C ILE A 73 19.63 17.27 -5.83
N ILE A 74 20.66 16.50 -5.49
CA ILE A 74 20.84 15.96 -4.15
C ILE A 74 21.48 17.03 -3.27
N ALA A 75 20.92 17.24 -2.07
CA ALA A 75 21.50 18.18 -1.11
C ALA A 75 22.91 17.73 -0.69
N PRO A 76 23.88 18.64 -0.52
CA PRO A 76 25.26 18.29 -0.14
C PRO A 76 25.42 17.92 1.33
N PHE A 77 24.32 17.71 2.07
CA PHE A 77 24.32 17.34 3.47
C PHE A 77 23.11 16.48 3.80
N ASP A 78 23.31 15.56 4.73
CA ASP A 78 22.25 14.72 5.29
C ASP A 78 21.60 15.40 6.50
N PHE A 79 20.31 15.16 6.70
CA PHE A 79 19.61 15.56 7.92
C PHE A 79 18.99 14.34 8.60
N PRO A 80 19.08 14.22 9.93
CA PRO A 80 18.45 13.12 10.64
C PRO A 80 16.93 13.29 10.57
N VAL A 81 16.26 12.30 9.99
CA VAL A 81 14.79 12.20 10.02
C VAL A 81 14.40 11.34 11.21
N TYR A 82 13.92 11.98 12.27
CA TYR A 82 13.44 11.27 13.45
C TYR A 82 12.06 10.66 13.16
N LYS A 83 12.03 9.35 12.93
CA LYS A 83 10.79 8.58 12.83
C LYS A 83 10.30 8.17 14.21
N SER A 84 8.99 8.11 14.39
CA SER A 84 8.40 7.52 15.60
C SER A 84 8.56 5.99 15.60
N GLN A 85 8.53 5.38 16.77
CA GLN A 85 8.58 3.90 16.89
C GLN A 85 7.41 3.23 16.14
N GLY A 86 6.22 3.85 16.16
CA GLY A 86 5.05 3.31 15.45
C GLY A 86 5.20 3.34 13.92
N GLU A 87 5.83 4.38 13.37
CA GLU A 87 6.15 4.45 11.93
C GLU A 87 7.19 3.41 11.54
N LEU A 88 8.24 3.24 12.36
CA LEU A 88 9.26 2.20 12.18
C LEU A 88 8.64 0.81 12.16
N ASP A 89 7.79 0.47 13.13
CA ASP A 89 7.12 -0.83 13.19
C ASP A 89 6.20 -1.07 11.99
N THR A 90 5.59 0.00 11.47
CA THR A 90 4.70 -0.09 10.31
C THR A 90 5.51 -0.29 9.03
N GLU A 91 6.60 0.45 8.84
CA GLU A 91 7.53 0.26 7.72
C GLU A 91 8.17 -1.12 7.73
N ILE A 92 8.63 -1.61 8.89
CA ILE A 92 9.19 -2.95 9.03
C ILE A 92 8.15 -4.00 8.63
N ARG A 93 6.91 -3.87 9.08
CA ARG A 93 5.83 -4.81 8.69
C ARG A 93 5.54 -4.76 7.19
N MET A 94 5.50 -3.57 6.59
CA MET A 94 5.32 -3.43 5.14
C MET A 94 6.50 -4.03 4.36
N ALA A 95 7.73 -3.80 4.82
CA ALA A 95 8.94 -4.36 4.22
C ALA A 95 8.93 -5.88 4.31
N LEU A 96 8.65 -6.44 5.50
CA LEU A 96 8.54 -7.89 5.70
C LEU A 96 7.42 -8.53 4.86
N ALA A 97 6.29 -7.84 4.70
CA ALA A 97 5.19 -8.30 3.86
C ALA A 97 5.53 -8.28 2.36
N ALA A 98 6.43 -7.40 1.94
CA ALA A 98 6.90 -7.29 0.56
C ALA A 98 8.09 -8.23 0.24
N LEU A 99 8.70 -8.87 1.24
CA LEU A 99 9.80 -9.80 1.02
C LEU A 99 9.26 -11.10 0.41
N PRO A 100 9.78 -11.57 -0.73
CA PRO A 100 9.34 -12.82 -1.34
C PRO A 100 9.62 -14.00 -0.40
N ALA A 101 8.73 -14.99 -0.42
CA ALA A 101 8.94 -16.24 0.32
C ALA A 101 10.20 -16.94 -0.23
N VAL A 102 11.22 -17.08 0.62
CA VAL A 102 12.45 -17.80 0.29
C VAL A 102 12.31 -19.24 0.79
N LEU A 103 12.26 -20.19 -0.15
CA LEU A 103 12.34 -21.61 0.20
C LEU A 103 13.81 -22.02 0.27
N ILE A 104 14.20 -22.55 1.42
CA ILE A 104 15.53 -23.13 1.63
C ILE A 104 15.45 -24.60 1.26
N TYR A 105 16.24 -24.99 0.25
CA TYR A 105 16.36 -26.37 -0.16
C TYR A 105 17.25 -27.14 0.81
N ASP A 106 16.68 -28.11 1.53
CA ASP A 106 17.43 -29.01 2.41
C ASP A 106 17.70 -30.36 1.73
N GLN A 107 18.92 -30.54 1.24
CA GLN A 107 19.37 -31.79 0.62
C GLN A 107 19.26 -32.98 1.59
N ARG A 108 19.56 -32.79 2.87
CA ARG A 108 19.56 -33.89 3.87
C ARG A 108 18.14 -34.42 4.08
N MET A 109 17.15 -33.52 4.09
CA MET A 109 15.75 -33.90 4.18
C MET A 109 15.30 -34.68 2.95
N VAL A 110 15.68 -34.22 1.75
CA VAL A 110 15.38 -34.89 0.48
C VAL A 110 16.00 -36.29 0.45
N ASP A 111 17.28 -36.42 0.82
CA ASP A 111 17.98 -37.70 0.86
C ASP A 111 17.36 -38.66 1.88
N SER A 112 16.96 -38.17 3.04
CA SER A 112 16.27 -38.96 4.07
C SER A 112 14.91 -39.48 3.59
N LEU A 113 14.16 -38.66 2.85
CA LEU A 113 12.88 -39.06 2.27
C LEU A 113 13.04 -40.13 1.20
N PHE A 114 14.00 -39.96 0.28
CA PHE A 114 14.29 -40.98 -0.71
C PHE A 114 14.80 -42.27 -0.06
N GLY A 115 15.69 -42.18 0.94
CA GLY A 115 16.14 -43.34 1.70
C GLY A 115 15.00 -44.06 2.45
N SER A 116 13.95 -43.34 2.86
CA SER A 116 12.75 -43.93 3.46
C SER A 116 11.91 -44.69 2.43
N VAL A 117 11.83 -44.20 1.19
CA VAL A 117 11.17 -44.87 0.07
C VAL A 117 11.92 -46.14 -0.32
N ASP A 118 13.25 -46.06 -0.45
CA ASP A 118 14.10 -47.23 -0.76
C ASP A 118 13.93 -48.31 0.31
N ARG A 119 13.91 -47.92 1.59
CA ARG A 119 13.69 -48.83 2.71
C ARG A 119 12.32 -49.52 2.64
N LEU A 120 11.27 -48.81 2.21
CA LEU A 120 9.94 -49.38 2.03
C LEU A 120 9.95 -50.49 0.97
N PHE A 121 10.59 -50.24 -0.18
CA PHE A 121 10.71 -51.22 -1.26
C PHE A 121 11.54 -52.43 -0.83
N PHE A 122 12.71 -52.20 -0.25
CA PHE A 122 13.59 -53.24 0.27
C PHE A 122 12.90 -54.15 1.31
N LEU A 123 12.17 -53.55 2.25
CA LEU A 123 11.41 -54.31 3.25
C LEU A 123 10.26 -55.09 2.61
N THR A 124 9.59 -54.53 1.61
CA THR A 124 8.52 -55.23 0.90
C THR A 124 9.05 -56.45 0.15
N ASP A 125 10.19 -56.32 -0.55
CA ASP A 125 10.85 -57.44 -1.23
C ASP A 125 11.34 -58.51 -0.25
N SER A 126 12.00 -58.08 0.84
CA SER A 126 12.44 -58.98 1.90
C SER A 126 11.28 -59.73 2.57
N LEU A 127 10.12 -59.06 2.71
CA LEU A 127 8.93 -59.70 3.27
C LEU A 127 8.26 -60.64 2.27
N LYS A 128 8.30 -60.36 0.96
CA LYS A 128 7.79 -61.29 -0.07
C LYS A 128 8.59 -62.57 -0.14
N SER A 129 9.92 -62.48 0.01
CA SER A 129 10.78 -63.68 0.00
C SER A 129 10.57 -64.59 1.21
N VAL A 130 10.07 -64.05 2.33
CA VAL A 130 9.85 -64.79 3.60
C VAL A 130 8.38 -65.15 3.82
N VAL A 131 7.45 -64.29 3.39
CA VAL A 131 6.01 -64.38 3.66
C VAL A 131 5.25 -64.29 2.34
N GLY A 132 4.77 -65.42 1.82
CA GLY A 132 4.03 -65.45 0.55
C GLY A 132 2.59 -64.91 0.62
N ASN A 133 2.10 -64.48 1.79
CA ASN A 133 0.73 -63.97 1.96
C ASN A 133 0.68 -62.44 2.01
N ARG A 134 0.05 -61.85 0.99
CA ARG A 134 -0.15 -60.41 0.81
C ARG A 134 -0.67 -59.67 2.05
N SER A 135 -1.66 -60.24 2.76
CA SER A 135 -2.24 -59.60 3.96
C SER A 135 -1.18 -59.48 5.06
N ARG A 136 -0.41 -60.55 5.29
CA ARG A 136 0.61 -60.58 6.34
C ARG A 136 1.80 -59.67 6.03
N ILE A 137 2.13 -59.50 4.74
CA ILE A 137 3.13 -58.51 4.32
C ILE A 137 2.65 -57.10 4.66
N ALA A 138 1.41 -56.74 4.30
CA ALA A 138 0.86 -55.43 4.59
C ALA A 138 0.77 -55.14 6.10
N ASP A 139 0.36 -56.13 6.90
CA ASP A 139 0.32 -56.02 8.37
C ASP A 139 1.70 -55.75 8.97
N ARG A 140 2.76 -56.39 8.43
CA ARG A 140 4.14 -56.16 8.87
C ARG A 140 4.68 -54.81 8.42
N LEU A 141 4.39 -54.40 7.18
CA LEU A 141 4.79 -53.07 6.68
C LEU A 141 4.14 -51.94 7.49
N ARG A 142 2.92 -52.15 7.99
CA ARG A 142 2.21 -51.18 8.83
C ARG A 142 2.93 -50.89 10.15
N LEU A 143 3.69 -51.85 10.69
CA LEU A 143 4.49 -51.64 11.90
C LEU A 143 5.64 -50.66 11.67
N PHE A 144 6.22 -50.65 10.46
CA PHE A 144 7.33 -49.76 10.09
C PHE A 144 6.87 -48.43 9.49
N PHE A 145 5.70 -48.41 8.85
CA PHE A 145 5.17 -47.24 8.16
C PHE A 145 3.71 -46.97 8.53
N PRO A 146 3.43 -46.57 9.79
CA PRO A 146 2.07 -46.35 10.27
C PRO A 146 1.35 -45.19 9.56
N GLN A 147 2.09 -44.21 9.03
CA GLN A 147 1.55 -43.08 8.27
C GLN A 147 1.02 -43.44 6.88
N ILE A 148 1.33 -44.63 6.33
CA ILE A 148 0.90 -45.02 4.98
C ILE A 148 -0.48 -45.69 5.05
N LYS A 149 -1.40 -45.24 4.19
CA LYS A 149 -2.74 -45.84 4.08
C LYS A 149 -2.66 -47.32 3.72
N ASN A 150 -3.49 -48.14 4.37
CA ASN A 150 -3.49 -49.59 4.20
C ASN A 150 -3.72 -50.04 2.74
N GLU A 151 -4.51 -49.30 1.99
CA GLU A 151 -4.75 -49.56 0.55
C GLU A 151 -3.45 -49.53 -0.27
N ILE A 152 -2.55 -48.61 0.06
CA ILE A 152 -1.27 -48.45 -0.62
C ILE A 152 -0.36 -49.63 -0.27
N LEU A 153 -0.28 -49.99 1.03
CA LEU A 153 0.49 -51.14 1.50
C LEU A 153 0.01 -52.45 0.87
N MET A 154 -1.31 -52.64 0.78
CA MET A 154 -1.91 -53.79 0.11
C MET A 154 -1.56 -53.80 -1.38
N LYS A 155 -1.57 -52.66 -2.07
CA LYS A 155 -1.16 -52.58 -3.49
C LYS A 155 0.32 -52.94 -3.67
N LEU A 156 1.22 -52.38 -2.85
CA LEU A 156 2.66 -52.69 -2.86
C LEU A 156 2.93 -54.19 -2.62
N ALA A 157 2.25 -54.78 -1.63
CA ALA A 157 2.35 -56.20 -1.32
C ALA A 157 1.90 -57.11 -2.47
N GLY A 158 1.11 -56.61 -3.43
CA GLY A 158 0.60 -57.36 -4.57
C GLY A 158 1.35 -57.16 -5.89
N TRP A 159 2.45 -56.39 -5.93
CA TRP A 159 3.21 -56.17 -7.17
C TRP A 159 4.20 -57.30 -7.46
N ASP A 160 4.24 -57.80 -8.70
CA ASP A 160 5.12 -58.92 -9.07
C ASP A 160 6.59 -58.49 -9.30
N SER A 161 6.81 -57.26 -9.78
CA SER A 161 8.14 -56.66 -9.95
C SER A 161 8.18 -55.31 -9.23
N LEU A 162 8.89 -55.26 -8.11
CA LEU A 162 9.07 -54.04 -7.32
C LEU A 162 10.19 -53.17 -7.88
N SER A 163 11.30 -53.74 -8.36
CA SER A 163 12.47 -53.00 -8.86
C SER A 163 12.16 -52.06 -10.05
N THR A 164 11.38 -52.53 -11.04
CA THR A 164 11.00 -51.69 -12.19
C THR A 164 10.08 -50.54 -11.75
N ARG A 165 9.20 -50.79 -10.79
CA ARG A 165 8.20 -49.81 -10.32
C ARG A 165 8.80 -48.81 -9.34
N GLU A 166 9.71 -49.27 -8.49
CA GLU A 166 10.53 -48.44 -7.61
C GLU A 166 11.29 -47.39 -8.43
N THR A 167 12.00 -47.81 -9.47
CA THR A 167 12.75 -46.90 -10.34
C THR A 167 11.85 -45.82 -10.95
N ILE A 168 10.67 -46.20 -11.47
CA ILE A 168 9.70 -45.26 -12.06
C ILE A 168 9.14 -44.30 -11.01
N ILE A 169 8.81 -44.79 -9.82
CA ILE A 169 8.25 -43.99 -8.73
C ILE A 169 9.29 -43.02 -8.21
N ILE A 170 10.53 -43.47 -7.95
CA ILE A 170 11.63 -42.62 -7.51
C ILE A 170 11.95 -41.58 -8.59
N ALA A 171 11.99 -41.95 -9.86
CA ALA A 171 12.20 -41.01 -10.96
C ALA A 171 11.09 -39.95 -11.02
N SER A 172 9.83 -40.36 -10.88
CA SER A 172 8.67 -39.45 -10.89
C SER A 172 8.64 -38.53 -9.66
N LEU A 173 9.01 -39.05 -8.49
CA LEU A 173 9.14 -38.28 -7.26
C LEU A 173 10.31 -37.31 -7.38
N ARG A 174 11.47 -37.75 -7.88
CA ARG A 174 12.62 -36.88 -8.10
C ARG A 174 12.26 -35.75 -9.05
N ASP A 175 11.67 -36.04 -10.21
CA ASP A 175 11.22 -35.03 -11.18
C ASP A 175 10.30 -33.97 -10.55
N ARG A 176 9.35 -34.41 -9.71
CA ARG A 176 8.38 -33.51 -9.06
C ARG A 176 8.94 -32.77 -7.83
N TYR A 177 9.91 -33.34 -7.12
CA TYR A 177 10.51 -32.77 -5.91
C TYR A 177 11.90 -32.14 -6.15
N ILE A 178 12.36 -32.01 -7.41
CA ILE A 178 13.56 -31.26 -7.80
C ILE A 178 13.55 -29.82 -7.25
N VAL A 179 12.36 -29.22 -7.12
CA VAL A 179 12.19 -27.84 -6.65
C VAL A 179 12.35 -27.70 -5.12
N GLY A 180 12.45 -28.82 -4.40
CA GLY A 180 12.67 -28.85 -2.95
C GLY A 180 11.40 -29.09 -2.14
N ILE A 181 11.61 -29.55 -0.91
CA ILE A 181 10.54 -29.75 0.07
C ILE A 181 10.69 -28.63 1.10
N ALA A 182 9.70 -27.76 1.15
CA ALA A 182 9.67 -26.64 2.07
C ALA A 182 9.28 -27.12 3.47
N ARG A 183 10.05 -26.73 4.48
CA ARG A 183 9.57 -26.77 5.86
C ARG A 183 8.59 -25.61 6.03
N VAL A 184 7.29 -25.91 6.12
CA VAL A 184 6.23 -24.92 6.34
C VAL A 184 6.18 -24.51 7.82
N ASP A 185 7.35 -24.28 8.42
CA ASP A 185 7.43 -23.73 9.76
C ASP A 185 7.43 -22.20 9.58
N SER A 186 6.23 -21.62 9.76
CA SER A 186 5.92 -20.23 10.15
C SER A 186 6.16 -19.04 9.21
N LEU A 187 6.72 -19.18 8.01
CA LEU A 187 7.07 -17.99 7.18
C LEU A 187 6.26 -17.77 5.88
N VAL A 188 5.15 -18.48 5.66
CA VAL A 188 4.31 -18.27 4.48
C VAL A 188 2.98 -17.61 4.89
N PRO A 189 2.85 -16.28 4.77
CA PRO A 189 1.56 -15.61 4.86
C PRO A 189 0.58 -16.19 3.85
N ALA A 190 -0.69 -16.35 4.23
CA ALA A 190 -1.72 -17.03 3.43
C ALA A 190 -2.04 -16.40 2.05
N ASN A 191 -1.42 -15.26 1.71
CA ASN A 191 -1.73 -14.43 0.53
C ASN A 191 -0.53 -14.25 -0.41
N TYR A 192 0.09 -15.34 -0.90
CA TYR A 192 1.09 -15.25 -1.97
C TYR A 192 0.53 -15.77 -3.30
N HIS A 193 0.54 -14.91 -4.31
CA HIS A 193 0.25 -15.27 -5.71
C HIS A 193 1.42 -15.14 -6.66
N GLU A 194 2.54 -14.51 -6.28
CA GLU A 194 3.63 -14.28 -7.23
C GLU A 194 5.01 -14.48 -6.59
N VAL A 195 5.74 -15.43 -7.17
CA VAL A 195 7.19 -15.67 -7.05
C VAL A 195 7.69 -16.29 -5.75
N ILE A 196 7.95 -17.60 -5.82
CA ILE A 196 8.70 -18.38 -4.84
C ILE A 196 10.17 -18.39 -5.29
N VAL A 197 11.09 -17.89 -4.47
CA VAL A 197 12.53 -17.95 -4.75
C VAL A 197 13.13 -19.15 -4.00
N VAL A 198 13.56 -20.16 -4.75
CA VAL A 198 14.27 -21.32 -4.18
C VAL A 198 15.76 -21.01 -4.13
N ARG A 199 16.36 -21.05 -2.94
CA ARG A 199 17.82 -20.97 -2.78
C ARG A 199 18.38 -22.33 -2.35
N PRO A 200 19.44 -22.83 -3.03
CA PRO A 200 20.18 -23.97 -2.52
C PRO A 200 20.80 -23.61 -1.18
N ASN A 201 20.62 -24.46 -0.16
CA ASN A 201 21.29 -24.32 1.12
C ASN A 201 22.80 -24.54 0.91
N ARG A 202 23.56 -23.46 0.74
CA ARG A 202 25.02 -23.50 0.77
C ARG A 202 25.43 -23.48 2.24
N GLU A 203 25.53 -24.65 2.85
CA GLU A 203 26.23 -24.78 4.12
C GLU A 203 27.71 -24.44 3.88
N THR A 204 28.16 -23.40 4.59
CA THR A 204 29.54 -23.09 4.97
C THR A 204 30.12 -24.15 5.89
#